data_AF-A0A9P9CYI0-F1
#
_entry.id   AF-A0A9P9CYI0-F1
#
_cell.length_a   1.000
_cell.length_b   1.000
_cell.length_c   1.000
_cell.angle_alpha   90.00
_cell.angle_beta   90.00
_cell.angle_gamma   90.00
#
_symmetry.space_group_name_H-M   'P 1'
#
loop_
_entity.id
_entity.type
_entity.pdbx_description
1 polymer ?
#
loop_
_entity_poly.entity_id
_entity_poly.type
_entity_poly.pdbx_seq_one_letter_code
_entity_poly.pdbx_strand_id
1 'polypeptide(L)'
;MAPRRGGFESNAPACAGAFTMGAEVTIPVLVCYILYWIALLVILIAWPLFRKKNPNSKGLIGWIFGASVSSNLIAYSLGIVGLILGECRRRNQYEINIASTVFGRIALFCLLYVVLLGINTHLRDRLESKRSISKLVIYGTLAFMALLTIASISITCYALWAGENWWKLISVDVIVADWRLAVAYWALYLVVVIMGGVFATRSLLTLRSRRTSSGLLATFVGATFFSMFTWALIKVIRSSNNLAYNPWTTEAYVAVEWLSSIFQVASYILILLTARVKVQEPALIVKNHEADQQHQHL
;
A
#
# COMPACT_ATOMS: atom_id res chain seq x y z
N MET A 1 36.92 -30.12 33.53
CA MET A 1 35.67 -29.77 34.23
C MET A 1 35.04 -28.59 33.53
N ALA A 2 33.90 -28.79 32.85
CA ALA A 2 33.18 -27.72 32.18
C ALA A 2 32.42 -26.86 33.22
N PRO A 3 32.38 -25.53 33.07
CA PRO A 3 31.59 -24.69 33.94
C PRO A 3 30.11 -24.95 33.66
N ARG A 4 29.43 -25.56 34.65
CA ARG A 4 27.97 -25.59 34.72
C ARG A 4 27.48 -24.14 34.81
N ARG A 5 26.81 -23.66 33.75
CA ARG A 5 25.93 -22.48 33.80
C ARG A 5 24.71 -22.81 34.67
N GLY A 6 24.93 -22.94 35.97
CA GLY A 6 23.91 -22.88 37.00
C GLY A 6 24.01 -21.51 37.65
N GLY A 7 23.44 -20.51 37.00
CA GLY A 7 23.29 -19.17 37.56
C GLY A 7 21.81 -18.85 37.56
N PHE A 8 21.27 -18.61 38.75
CA PHE A 8 19.96 -18.01 38.98
C PHE A 8 19.70 -16.92 37.92
N GLU A 9 18.86 -17.24 36.93
CA GLU A 9 18.26 -16.20 36.09
C GLU A 9 17.34 -15.43 37.02
N SER A 10 17.82 -14.29 37.49
CA SER A 10 16.97 -13.24 38.03
C SER A 10 15.78 -13.07 37.08
N ASN A 11 14.56 -13.08 37.61
CA ASN A 11 13.33 -12.65 36.94
C ASN A 11 13.39 -11.15 36.54
N ALA A 12 14.50 -10.70 35.97
CA ALA A 12 14.60 -9.42 35.33
C ALA A 12 13.69 -9.51 34.10
N PRO A 13 12.67 -8.64 33.97
CA PRO A 13 11.80 -8.66 32.82
C PRO A 13 12.65 -8.61 31.56
N ALA A 14 12.30 -9.43 30.55
CA ALA A 14 13.09 -9.64 29.34
C ALA A 14 13.44 -8.35 28.55
N CYS A 15 12.86 -7.22 28.97
CA CYS A 15 13.08 -5.88 28.44
C CYS A 15 12.87 -4.81 29.55
N ALA A 16 13.63 -4.87 30.64
CA ALA A 16 13.59 -3.86 31.70
C ALA A 16 13.99 -2.47 31.14
N GLY A 17 13.07 -1.50 31.17
CA GLY A 17 13.32 -0.14 30.67
C GLY A 17 12.93 0.14 29.21
N ALA A 18 12.18 -0.76 28.56
CA ALA A 18 11.60 -0.49 27.25
C ALA A 18 10.71 0.77 27.29
N PHE A 19 10.86 1.67 26.31
CA PHE A 19 10.03 2.88 26.17
C PHE A 19 10.13 3.91 27.32
N THR A 20 11.09 3.81 28.26
CA THR A 20 11.18 4.72 29.41
C THR A 20 12.24 5.83 29.30
N MET A 21 13.19 5.76 28.35
CA MET A 21 14.26 6.76 28.23
C MET A 21 14.66 7.06 26.78
N GLY A 22 14.46 8.29 26.31
CA GLY A 22 15.11 8.84 25.10
C GLY A 22 14.98 7.98 23.83
N ALA A 23 13.95 7.14 23.77
CA ALA A 23 13.79 6.09 22.78
C ALA A 23 13.61 6.67 21.37
N GLU A 24 14.24 6.03 20.38
CA GLU A 24 14.02 6.34 18.96
C GLU A 24 12.56 6.06 18.54
N VAL A 25 11.85 5.20 19.29
CA VAL A 25 10.45 4.84 19.05
C VAL A 25 9.59 5.28 20.22
N THR A 26 8.63 6.18 19.96
CA THR A 26 7.68 6.60 20.98
C THR A 26 6.48 5.64 21.06
N ILE A 27 5.91 5.47 22.25
CA ILE A 27 4.68 4.68 22.47
C ILE A 27 3.56 5.03 21.45
N PRO A 28 3.33 6.31 21.09
CA PRO A 28 2.40 6.69 20.02
C PRO A 28 2.66 6.03 18.66
N VAL A 29 3.92 5.82 18.26
CA VAL A 29 4.25 5.14 16.99
C VAL A 29 3.85 3.67 17.05
N LEU A 30 4.16 2.99 18.17
CA LEU A 30 3.77 1.59 18.36
C LEU A 30 2.25 1.42 18.32
N VAL A 31 1.51 2.30 19.00
CA VAL A 31 0.04 2.30 18.98
C VAL A 31 -0.49 2.51 17.56
N CYS A 32 0.10 3.42 16.78
CA CYS A 32 -0.25 3.62 15.37
C CYS A 32 -0.09 2.33 14.55
N TYR A 33 1.04 1.63 14.71
CA TYR A 33 1.30 0.37 14.01
C TYR A 33 0.28 -0.72 14.37
N ILE A 34 -0.07 -0.84 15.66
CA ILE A 34 -1.06 -1.81 16.13
C ILE A 34 -2.45 -1.50 15.55
N LEU A 35 -2.90 -0.25 15.59
CA LEU A 35 -4.21 0.13 15.07
C LEU A 35 -4.29 -0.06 13.55
N TYR A 36 -3.22 0.27 12.84
CA TYR A 36 -3.14 0.02 11.40
C TYR A 36 -3.17 -1.47 11.08
N TRP A 37 -2.45 -2.29 11.85
CA TRP A 37 -2.48 -3.74 11.73
C TRP A 37 -3.89 -4.32 11.94
N ILE A 38 -4.61 -3.85 12.97
CA ILE A 38 -6.00 -4.25 13.23
C ILE A 38 -6.90 -3.86 12.04
N ALA A 39 -6.74 -2.65 11.49
CA ALA A 39 -7.52 -2.21 10.34
C ALA A 39 -7.26 -3.08 9.09
N LEU A 40 -6.00 -3.43 8.82
CA LEU A 40 -5.65 -4.36 7.74
C LEU A 40 -6.23 -5.76 7.97
N LEU A 41 -6.22 -6.25 9.21
CA LEU A 41 -6.81 -7.54 9.55
C LEU A 41 -8.33 -7.56 9.26
N VAL A 42 -9.04 -6.50 9.64
CA VAL A 42 -10.48 -6.34 9.33
C VAL A 42 -10.71 -6.33 7.82
N ILE A 43 -9.88 -5.62 7.05
CA ILE A 43 -9.94 -5.60 5.58
C ILE A 43 -9.70 -7.00 4.99
N LEU A 44 -8.72 -7.73 5.52
CA LEU A 44 -8.39 -9.08 5.07
C LEU A 44 -9.53 -10.07 5.34
N ILE A 45 -10.19 -9.96 6.48
CA ILE A 45 -11.38 -10.78 6.84
C ILE A 45 -12.59 -10.38 5.99
N ALA A 46 -12.78 -9.08 5.72
CA ALA A 46 -13.88 -8.59 4.89
C ALA A 46 -13.72 -8.99 3.42
N TRP A 47 -12.49 -9.04 2.91
CA TRP A 47 -12.16 -9.34 1.52
C TRP A 47 -12.90 -10.57 0.92
N PRO A 48 -12.83 -11.78 1.49
CA PRO A 48 -13.54 -12.95 0.96
C PRO A 48 -15.06 -12.78 0.98
N LEU A 49 -15.62 -12.08 1.98
CA LEU A 49 -17.05 -11.80 2.07
C LEU A 49 -17.52 -10.91 0.91
N PHE A 50 -16.74 -9.86 0.60
CA PHE A 50 -17.02 -8.99 -0.55
C PHE A 50 -16.89 -9.74 -1.89
N ARG A 51 -15.89 -10.61 -2.01
CA ARG A 51 -15.67 -11.44 -3.21
C ARG A 51 -16.81 -12.45 -3.43
N LYS A 52 -17.32 -13.05 -2.36
CA LYS A 52 -18.45 -14.00 -2.44
C LYS A 52 -19.76 -13.30 -2.82
N LYS A 53 -20.00 -12.10 -2.28
CA LYS A 53 -21.26 -11.34 -2.49
C LYS A 53 -21.38 -10.73 -3.88
N ASN A 54 -20.27 -10.40 -4.55
CA ASN A 54 -20.27 -9.69 -5.83
C ASN A 54 -19.44 -10.46 -6.89
N PRO A 55 -20.01 -11.46 -7.59
CA PRO A 55 -19.27 -12.26 -8.56
C PRO A 55 -18.73 -11.42 -9.74
N ASN A 56 -19.42 -10.34 -10.12
CA ASN A 56 -18.99 -9.45 -11.21
C ASN A 56 -17.79 -8.56 -10.83
N SER A 57 -17.44 -8.47 -9.54
CA SER A 57 -16.30 -7.67 -9.07
C SER A 57 -15.00 -8.48 -8.91
N LYS A 58 -14.99 -9.75 -9.34
CA LYS A 58 -13.82 -10.66 -9.22
C LYS A 58 -12.56 -10.12 -9.90
N GLY A 59 -12.71 -9.28 -10.94
CA GLY A 59 -11.58 -8.66 -11.63
C GLY A 59 -10.86 -7.60 -10.79
N LEU A 60 -11.60 -6.76 -10.06
CA LEU A 60 -11.03 -5.69 -9.25
C LEU A 60 -10.51 -6.23 -7.90
N ILE A 61 -11.33 -7.05 -7.23
CA ILE A 61 -10.99 -7.66 -5.94
C ILE A 61 -10.40 -9.06 -6.16
N GLY A 62 -9.35 -9.12 -6.98
CA GLY A 62 -8.65 -10.36 -7.31
C GLY A 62 -7.73 -10.85 -6.18
N TRP A 63 -6.96 -11.88 -6.50
CA TRP A 63 -5.92 -12.43 -5.60
C TRP A 63 -4.81 -11.40 -5.32
N ILE A 64 -4.52 -10.49 -6.25
CA ILE A 64 -3.49 -9.45 -6.09
C ILE A 64 -3.86 -8.47 -4.98
N PHE A 65 -5.15 -8.13 -4.83
CA PHE A 65 -5.61 -7.30 -3.71
C PHE A 65 -5.40 -8.03 -2.38
N GLY A 66 -5.77 -9.31 -2.30
CA GLY A 66 -5.51 -10.13 -1.12
C GLY A 66 -4.02 -10.23 -0.80
N ALA A 67 -3.18 -10.48 -1.80
CA ALA A 67 -1.72 -10.52 -1.66
C ALA A 67 -1.17 -9.18 -1.13
N SER A 68 -1.65 -8.06 -1.66
CA SER A 68 -1.30 -6.71 -1.19
C SER A 68 -1.60 -6.55 0.31
N VAL A 69 -2.82 -6.87 0.73
CA VAL A 69 -3.25 -6.71 2.13
C VAL A 69 -2.47 -7.68 3.04
N SER A 70 -2.32 -8.95 2.64
CA SER A 70 -1.58 -9.96 3.41
C SER A 70 -0.10 -9.60 3.56
N SER A 71 0.58 -9.20 2.49
CA SER A 71 1.97 -8.75 2.56
C SER A 71 2.10 -7.52 3.46
N ASN A 72 1.15 -6.58 3.40
CA ASN A 72 1.16 -5.41 4.27
C ASN A 72 0.97 -5.81 5.74
N LEU A 73 0.04 -6.74 6.02
CA LEU A 73 -0.21 -7.24 7.36
C LEU A 73 1.05 -7.92 7.94
N ILE A 74 1.72 -8.76 7.15
CA ILE A 74 3.01 -9.39 7.54
C ILE A 74 4.07 -8.32 7.80
N ALA A 75 4.18 -7.32 6.91
CA ALA A 75 5.13 -6.23 7.08
C ALA A 75 4.93 -5.48 8.40
N TYR A 76 3.68 -5.17 8.76
CA TYR A 76 3.36 -4.51 10.03
C TYR A 76 3.53 -5.43 11.24
N SER A 77 3.21 -6.74 11.13
CA SER A 77 3.52 -7.71 12.19
C SER A 77 5.02 -7.72 12.51
N LEU A 78 5.84 -7.83 11.46
CA LEU A 78 7.31 -7.80 11.59
C LEU A 78 7.79 -6.43 12.09
N GLY A 79 7.18 -5.35 11.63
CA GLY A 79 7.48 -3.99 12.08
C GLY A 79 7.24 -3.83 13.59
N ILE A 80 6.09 -4.29 14.10
CA ILE A 80 5.77 -4.25 15.55
C ILE A 80 6.81 -5.04 16.34
N VAL A 81 7.14 -6.26 15.91
CA VAL A 81 8.17 -7.08 16.56
C VAL A 81 9.54 -6.38 16.50
N GLY A 82 9.89 -5.78 15.36
CA GLY A 82 11.13 -5.03 15.16
C GLY A 82 11.23 -3.81 16.07
N LEU A 83 10.13 -3.06 16.26
CA LEU A 83 10.08 -1.92 17.18
C LEU A 83 10.30 -2.38 18.63
N ILE A 84 9.62 -3.46 19.06
CA ILE A 84 9.80 -4.02 20.41
C ILE A 84 11.24 -4.51 20.62
N LEU A 85 11.80 -5.24 19.65
CA LEU A 85 13.19 -5.74 19.74
C LEU A 85 14.22 -4.62 19.75
N GLY A 86 13.96 -3.51 19.04
CA GLY A 86 14.81 -2.33 19.03
C GLY A 86 14.89 -1.66 20.40
N GLU A 87 13.75 -1.49 21.07
CA GLU A 87 13.71 -1.02 22.45
C GLU A 87 14.44 -1.97 23.41
N CYS A 88 14.39 -3.28 23.14
CA CYS A 88 15.12 -4.28 23.90
C CYS A 88 16.60 -4.44 23.49
N ARG A 89 17.10 -3.63 22.53
CA ARG A 89 18.46 -3.68 21.97
C ARG A 89 18.91 -5.08 21.56
N ARG A 90 18.00 -5.88 20.96
CA ARG A 90 18.29 -7.24 20.51
C ARG A 90 18.88 -7.26 19.09
N ARG A 91 19.93 -8.07 18.90
CA ARG A 91 20.68 -8.15 17.63
C ARG A 91 19.82 -8.55 16.41
N ASN A 92 18.78 -9.35 16.60
CA ASN A 92 17.94 -9.87 15.51
C ASN A 92 16.98 -8.82 14.90
N GLN A 93 17.01 -7.57 15.37
CA GLN A 93 16.13 -6.50 14.87
C GLN A 93 16.31 -6.24 13.36
N TYR A 94 17.54 -6.31 12.84
CA TYR A 94 17.83 -5.98 11.45
C TYR A 94 17.21 -6.96 10.45
N GLU A 95 17.32 -8.27 10.71
CA GLU A 95 16.73 -9.31 9.85
C GLU A 95 15.21 -9.13 9.73
N ILE A 96 14.57 -8.81 10.86
CA ILE A 96 13.12 -8.56 10.92
C ILE A 96 12.75 -7.27 10.17
N ASN A 97 13.54 -6.21 10.30
CA ASN A 97 13.33 -4.95 9.57
C ASN A 97 13.53 -5.12 8.05
N ILE A 98 14.52 -5.92 7.64
CA ILE A 98 14.74 -6.28 6.23
C ILE A 98 13.50 -7.00 5.69
N ALA A 99 13.04 -8.05 6.39
CA ALA A 99 11.86 -8.80 5.98
C ALA A 99 10.60 -7.90 5.94
N SER A 100 10.39 -7.06 6.96
CA SER A 100 9.30 -6.08 6.98
C SER A 100 9.34 -5.14 5.77
N THR A 101 10.54 -4.65 5.42
CA THR A 101 10.75 -3.76 4.27
C THR A 101 10.41 -4.45 2.95
N VAL A 102 10.87 -5.69 2.76
CA VAL A 102 10.57 -6.49 1.55
C VAL A 102 9.06 -6.65 1.38
N PHE A 103 8.36 -7.13 2.41
CA PHE A 103 6.91 -7.33 2.37
C PHE A 103 6.14 -6.02 2.20
N GLY A 104 6.59 -4.95 2.86
CA GLY A 104 5.97 -3.63 2.74
C GLY A 104 6.07 -3.06 1.33
N ARG A 105 7.24 -3.17 0.69
CA ARG A 105 7.44 -2.71 -0.71
C ARG A 105 6.65 -3.53 -1.72
N ILE A 106 6.60 -4.86 -1.54
CA ILE A 106 5.75 -5.74 -2.36
C ILE A 106 4.27 -5.34 -2.21
N ALA A 107 3.81 -5.13 -0.98
CA ALA A 107 2.43 -4.70 -0.73
C ALA A 107 2.09 -3.38 -1.43
N LEU A 108 2.97 -2.38 -1.34
CA LEU A 108 2.77 -1.08 -1.99
C LEU A 108 2.71 -1.18 -3.52
N PHE A 109 3.56 -2.03 -4.10
CA PHE A 109 3.53 -2.33 -5.53
C PHE A 109 2.24 -3.04 -5.94
N CYS A 110 1.80 -4.05 -5.19
CA CYS A 110 0.53 -4.73 -5.44
C CYS A 110 -0.67 -3.78 -5.33
N LEU A 111 -0.68 -2.87 -4.35
CA LEU A 111 -1.71 -1.84 -4.22
C LEU A 111 -1.73 -0.92 -5.45
N LEU A 112 -0.57 -0.46 -5.90
CA LEU A 112 -0.44 0.36 -7.11
C LEU A 112 -0.97 -0.39 -8.34
N TYR A 113 -0.63 -1.67 -8.47
CA TYR A 113 -1.12 -2.55 -9.53
C TYR A 113 -2.64 -2.65 -9.52
N VAL A 114 -3.25 -2.90 -8.36
CA VAL A 114 -4.71 -3.01 -8.23
C VAL A 114 -5.40 -1.72 -8.62
N VAL A 115 -4.85 -0.56 -8.21
CA VAL A 115 -5.45 0.74 -8.51
C VAL A 115 -5.29 1.10 -9.99
N LEU A 116 -4.07 1.01 -10.53
CA LEU A 116 -3.80 1.38 -11.91
C LEU A 116 -4.41 0.42 -12.89
N LEU A 117 -4.16 -0.87 -12.75
CA LEU A 117 -4.69 -1.84 -13.69
C LEU A 117 -6.13 -2.14 -13.37
N GLY A 118 -6.43 -2.55 -12.13
CA GLY A 118 -7.76 -3.02 -11.75
C GLY A 118 -8.86 -1.98 -11.92
N ILE A 119 -8.70 -0.76 -11.39
CA ILE A 119 -9.75 0.27 -11.51
C ILE A 119 -9.90 0.70 -12.97
N ASN A 120 -8.80 0.93 -13.70
CA ASN A 120 -8.89 1.39 -15.09
C ASN A 120 -9.40 0.31 -16.05
N THR A 121 -9.04 -0.97 -15.87
CA THR A 121 -9.62 -2.05 -16.69
C THR A 121 -11.11 -2.19 -16.39
N HIS A 122 -11.50 -2.16 -15.11
CA HIS A 122 -12.91 -2.27 -14.73
C HIS A 122 -13.77 -1.10 -15.25
N LEU A 123 -13.24 0.12 -15.30
CA LEU A 123 -13.92 1.25 -15.93
C LEU A 123 -13.98 1.12 -17.46
N ARG A 124 -12.95 0.54 -18.09
CA ARG A 124 -12.87 0.37 -19.55
C ARG A 124 -13.73 -0.75 -20.09
N ASP A 125 -13.83 -1.86 -19.37
CA ASP A 125 -14.69 -2.98 -19.76
C ASP A 125 -16.16 -2.51 -19.91
N ARG A 126 -16.54 -1.48 -19.14
CA ARG A 126 -17.86 -0.82 -19.24
C ARG A 126 -18.03 0.13 -20.44
N LEU A 127 -16.94 0.55 -21.07
CA LEU A 127 -16.97 1.48 -22.21
C LEU A 127 -16.99 0.76 -23.56
N GLU A 128 -16.87 -0.57 -23.59
CA GLU A 128 -16.73 -1.42 -24.79
C GLU A 128 -15.62 -0.97 -25.76
N SER A 129 -14.73 -0.09 -25.29
CA SER A 129 -13.73 0.56 -26.13
C SER A 129 -12.48 -0.30 -26.22
N LYS A 130 -12.23 -0.90 -27.39
CA LYS A 130 -11.06 -1.73 -27.73
C LYS A 130 -9.72 -0.97 -27.84
N ARG A 131 -9.54 0.20 -27.22
CA ARG A 131 -8.30 1.01 -27.37
C ARG A 131 -7.09 0.38 -26.67
N SER A 132 -6.27 -0.33 -27.45
CA SER A 132 -5.06 -1.06 -27.03
C SER A 132 -3.96 -0.17 -26.39
N ILE A 133 -3.71 1.03 -26.93
CA ILE A 133 -2.59 1.91 -26.52
C ILE A 133 -2.60 2.19 -25.00
N SER A 134 -3.78 2.41 -24.47
CA SER A 134 -3.97 2.78 -23.06
C SER A 134 -3.69 1.64 -22.08
N LYS A 135 -3.69 0.38 -22.54
CA LYS A 135 -3.23 -0.78 -21.76
C LYS A 135 -1.71 -0.86 -21.80
N LEU A 136 -1.10 -0.65 -22.97
CA LEU A 136 0.36 -0.64 -23.15
C LEU A 136 1.04 0.36 -22.20
N VAL A 137 0.52 1.58 -22.11
CA VAL A 137 1.07 2.62 -21.21
C VAL A 137 0.98 2.19 -19.73
N ILE A 138 -0.15 1.61 -19.31
CA ILE A 138 -0.33 1.15 -17.92
C ILE A 138 0.65 0.00 -17.62
N TYR A 139 0.77 -0.99 -18.50
CA TYR A 139 1.71 -2.11 -18.32
C TYR A 139 3.16 -1.64 -18.32
N GLY A 140 3.55 -0.74 -19.22
CA GLY A 140 4.90 -0.18 -19.25
C GLY A 140 5.24 0.58 -17.96
N THR A 141 4.29 1.38 -17.47
CA THR A 141 4.44 2.12 -16.20
C THR A 141 4.57 1.17 -15.00
N LEU A 142 3.75 0.11 -14.95
CA LEU A 142 3.82 -0.90 -13.90
C LEU A 142 5.11 -1.71 -13.95
N ALA A 143 5.59 -2.09 -15.14
CA ALA A 143 6.87 -2.78 -15.30
C ALA A 143 8.04 -1.92 -14.80
N PHE A 144 8.04 -0.64 -15.15
CA PHE A 144 9.04 0.31 -14.66
C PHE A 144 8.99 0.47 -13.14
N MET A 145 7.80 0.62 -12.56
CA MET A 145 7.63 0.68 -11.11
C MET A 145 8.01 -0.63 -10.41
N ALA A 146 7.85 -1.78 -11.05
CA ALA A 146 8.30 -3.07 -10.53
C ALA A 146 9.84 -3.12 -10.42
N LEU A 147 10.55 -2.71 -11.49
CA LEU A 147 12.01 -2.62 -11.49
C LEU A 147 12.52 -1.66 -10.41
N LEU A 148 11.88 -0.49 -10.28
CA LEU A 148 12.21 0.46 -9.20
C LEU A 148 11.92 -0.09 -7.81
N THR A 149 10.86 -0.88 -7.65
CA THR A 149 10.55 -1.54 -6.38
C THR A 149 11.64 -2.56 -6.01
N ILE A 150 12.11 -3.36 -6.97
CA ILE A 150 13.21 -4.30 -6.77
C ILE A 150 14.48 -3.55 -6.39
N ALA A 151 14.85 -2.50 -7.15
CA ALA A 151 16.03 -1.69 -6.84
C ALA A 151 15.96 -1.05 -5.46
N SER A 152 14.79 -0.50 -5.08
CA SER A 152 14.57 0.07 -3.75
C SER A 152 14.69 -0.99 -2.66
N ILE A 153 14.10 -2.18 -2.84
CA ILE A 153 14.25 -3.28 -1.88
C ILE A 153 15.72 -3.63 -1.71
N SER A 154 16.46 -3.85 -2.81
CA SER A 154 17.86 -4.25 -2.77
C SER A 154 18.73 -3.24 -2.04
N ILE A 155 18.60 -1.95 -2.37
CA ILE A 155 19.42 -0.89 -1.75
C ILE A 155 19.02 -0.67 -0.28
N THR A 156 17.73 -0.62 0.06
CA THR A 156 17.31 -0.43 1.45
C THR A 156 17.71 -1.62 2.32
N CYS A 157 17.58 -2.85 1.83
CA CYS A 157 18.02 -4.04 2.57
C CYS A 157 19.54 -4.06 2.75
N TYR A 158 20.30 -3.67 1.72
CA TYR A 158 21.75 -3.53 1.82
C TYR A 158 22.16 -2.43 2.81
N ALA A 159 21.47 -1.28 2.81
CA ALA A 159 21.70 -0.20 3.76
C ALA A 159 21.41 -0.62 5.21
N LEU A 160 20.32 -1.37 5.44
CA LEU A 160 19.99 -1.92 6.77
C LEU A 160 21.05 -2.93 7.25
N TRP A 161 21.52 -3.81 6.36
CA TRP A 161 22.56 -4.80 6.68
C TRP A 161 23.94 -4.15 6.90
N ALA A 162 24.31 -3.19 6.04
CA ALA A 162 25.56 -2.44 6.16
C ALA A 162 25.55 -1.57 7.42
N GLY A 163 24.36 -1.08 7.79
CA GLY A 163 24.05 -0.43 9.06
C GLY A 163 24.70 -1.18 10.21
N GLU A 164 24.34 -2.43 10.49
CA GLU A 164 24.85 -3.22 11.64
C GLU A 164 26.39 -3.18 11.82
N ASN A 165 27.15 -3.03 10.74
CA ASN A 165 28.62 -3.02 10.73
C ASN A 165 29.22 -1.59 10.67
N TRP A 166 28.58 -0.61 11.32
CA TRP A 166 28.91 0.84 11.32
C TRP A 166 30.39 1.21 11.40
N TRP A 167 31.26 0.35 11.94
CA TRP A 167 32.71 0.54 12.01
C TRP A 167 33.44 0.45 10.65
N LYS A 168 32.78 0.02 9.56
CA LYS A 168 33.34 0.07 8.21
C LYS A 168 32.92 1.37 7.50
N LEU A 169 33.90 2.17 7.05
CA LEU A 169 33.77 3.47 6.33
C LEU A 169 32.81 3.52 5.11
N ILE A 170 32.16 2.41 4.75
CA ILE A 170 31.35 2.23 3.54
C ILE A 170 29.90 2.71 3.74
N SER A 171 29.47 3.05 4.96
CA SER A 171 28.06 3.22 5.31
C SER A 171 27.39 4.52 4.83
N VAL A 172 28.10 5.66 4.78
CA VAL A 172 27.46 6.96 4.54
C VAL A 172 26.96 7.11 3.10
N ASP A 173 27.78 6.78 2.10
CA ASP A 173 27.40 6.92 0.69
C ASP A 173 26.20 6.04 0.33
N VAL A 174 26.12 4.84 0.92
CA VAL A 174 25.02 3.88 0.71
C VAL A 174 23.71 4.42 1.31
N ILE A 175 23.76 5.02 2.50
CA ILE A 175 22.58 5.63 3.15
C ILE A 175 22.06 6.81 2.32
N VAL A 176 22.96 7.67 1.83
CA VAL A 176 22.57 8.80 0.96
C VAL A 176 21.96 8.31 -0.34
N ALA A 177 22.53 7.27 -0.94
CA ALA A 177 21.98 6.64 -2.15
C ALA A 177 20.57 6.06 -1.89
N ASP A 178 20.34 5.41 -0.74
CA ASP A 178 19.02 4.92 -0.34
C ASP A 178 18.00 6.06 -0.23
N TRP A 179 18.35 7.17 0.41
CA TRP A 179 17.45 8.32 0.53
C TRP A 179 17.12 8.97 -0.81
N ARG A 180 18.11 9.14 -1.69
CA ARG A 180 17.89 9.65 -3.06
C ARG A 180 16.97 8.73 -3.85
N LEU A 181 17.19 7.42 -3.76
CA LEU A 181 16.32 6.44 -4.42
C LEU A 181 14.91 6.44 -3.81
N ALA A 182 14.77 6.60 -2.50
CA ALA A 182 13.47 6.69 -1.84
C ALA A 182 12.69 7.92 -2.31
N VAL A 183 13.33 9.09 -2.43
CA VAL A 183 12.70 10.30 -2.99
C VAL A 183 12.26 10.05 -4.43
N ALA A 184 13.13 9.52 -5.28
CA ALA A 184 12.82 9.22 -6.67
C ALA A 184 11.66 8.20 -6.79
N TYR A 185 11.69 7.14 -5.98
CA TYR A 185 10.65 6.12 -5.91
C TYR A 185 9.30 6.75 -5.58
N TRP A 186 9.22 7.54 -4.50
CA TRP A 186 7.97 8.15 -4.07
C TRP A 186 7.47 9.23 -5.03
N ALA A 187 8.37 10.02 -5.62
CA ALA A 187 8.01 11.02 -6.62
C ALA A 187 7.41 10.35 -7.87
N LEU A 188 8.04 9.29 -8.37
CA LEU A 188 7.51 8.51 -9.49
C LEU A 188 6.21 7.80 -9.13
N TYR A 189 6.11 7.21 -7.94
CA TYR A 189 4.86 6.63 -7.44
C TYR A 189 3.73 7.67 -7.48
N LEU A 190 3.98 8.89 -7.00
CA LEU A 190 3.02 9.99 -7.01
C LEU A 190 2.61 10.38 -8.43
N VAL A 191 3.57 10.55 -9.36
CA VAL A 191 3.29 10.83 -10.78
C VAL A 191 2.42 9.74 -11.39
N VAL A 192 2.71 8.48 -11.09
CA VAL A 192 1.94 7.35 -11.58
C VAL A 192 0.51 7.34 -11.03
N VAL A 193 0.32 7.66 -9.74
CA VAL A 193 -1.01 7.83 -9.13
C VAL A 193 -1.80 8.95 -9.83
N ILE A 194 -1.15 10.09 -10.12
CA ILE A 194 -1.78 11.21 -10.85
C ILE A 194 -2.20 10.77 -12.26
N MET A 195 -1.31 10.12 -13.02
CA MET A 195 -1.62 9.60 -14.36
C MET A 195 -2.80 8.61 -14.32
N GLY A 196 -2.79 7.70 -13.33
CA GLY A 196 -3.90 6.78 -13.09
C GLY A 196 -5.22 7.49 -12.83
N GLY A 197 -5.18 8.56 -12.02
CA GLY A 197 -6.35 9.39 -11.71
C GLY A 197 -6.90 10.11 -12.93
N VAL A 198 -6.02 10.65 -13.79
CA VAL A 198 -6.42 11.28 -15.06
C VAL A 198 -7.12 10.27 -15.98
N PHE A 199 -6.59 9.05 -16.11
CA PHE A 199 -7.23 7.99 -16.90
C PHE A 199 -8.59 7.58 -16.33
N ALA A 200 -8.69 7.45 -15.01
CA ALA A 200 -9.93 7.10 -14.34
C ALA A 200 -10.99 8.21 -14.53
N THR A 201 -10.63 9.47 -14.34
CA THR A 201 -11.53 10.62 -14.53
C THR A 201 -12.02 10.72 -15.97
N ARG A 202 -11.15 10.55 -16.98
CA ARG A 202 -11.58 10.52 -18.39
C ARG A 202 -12.57 9.39 -18.67
N SER A 203 -12.33 8.21 -18.10
CA SER A 203 -13.23 7.06 -18.25
C SER A 203 -14.58 7.33 -17.58
N LEU A 204 -14.58 7.94 -16.39
CA LEU A 204 -15.79 8.35 -15.67
C LEU A 204 -16.59 9.42 -16.42
N LEU A 205 -15.94 10.43 -17.00
CA LEU A 205 -16.61 11.45 -17.81
C LEU A 205 -17.29 10.83 -19.04
N THR A 206 -16.64 9.83 -19.66
CA THR A 206 -17.20 9.10 -20.81
C THR A 206 -18.38 8.21 -20.39
N LEU A 207 -18.34 7.59 -19.21
CA LEU A 207 -19.48 6.84 -18.67
C LEU A 207 -20.65 7.76 -18.27
N ARG A 208 -20.33 8.96 -17.76
CA ARG A 208 -21.34 9.97 -17.40
C ARG A 208 -22.06 10.50 -18.64
N SER A 209 -21.35 10.76 -19.74
CA SER A 209 -21.99 11.20 -20.99
C SER A 209 -22.96 10.15 -21.56
N ARG A 210 -22.70 8.86 -21.30
CA ARG A 210 -23.58 7.74 -21.67
C ARG A 210 -24.68 7.43 -20.66
N ARG A 211 -24.81 8.21 -19.56
CA ARG A 211 -25.77 7.99 -18.46
C ARG A 211 -25.69 6.61 -17.78
N THR A 212 -24.56 5.91 -17.90
CA THR A 212 -24.33 4.59 -17.25
C THR A 212 -23.55 4.70 -15.94
N SER A 213 -22.99 5.87 -15.65
CA SER A 213 -22.23 6.13 -14.42
C SER A 213 -23.14 6.44 -13.23
N SER A 214 -23.12 5.59 -12.20
CA SER A 214 -23.59 5.98 -10.87
C SER A 214 -22.66 7.05 -10.29
N GLY A 215 -23.20 8.18 -9.81
CA GLY A 215 -22.41 9.23 -9.16
C GLY A 215 -21.56 8.70 -8.00
N LEU A 216 -22.06 7.67 -7.31
CA LEU A 216 -21.36 7.00 -6.21
C LEU A 216 -20.03 6.36 -6.64
N LEU A 217 -19.97 5.76 -7.83
CA LEU A 217 -18.75 5.16 -8.37
C LEU A 217 -17.67 6.23 -8.58
N ALA A 218 -18.06 7.37 -9.17
CA ALA A 218 -17.15 8.47 -9.40
C ALA A 218 -16.58 9.02 -8.09
N THR A 219 -17.42 9.12 -7.04
CA THR A 219 -16.99 9.53 -5.70
C THR A 219 -15.98 8.55 -5.09
N PHE A 220 -16.22 7.24 -5.11
CA PHE A 220 -15.29 6.28 -4.53
C PHE A 220 -13.97 6.17 -5.30
N VAL A 221 -14.02 6.22 -6.63
CA VAL A 221 -12.80 6.22 -7.47
C VAL A 221 -12.01 7.51 -7.22
N GLY A 222 -12.66 8.68 -7.22
CA GLY A 222 -12.03 9.96 -6.92
C GLY A 222 -11.42 9.99 -5.52
N ALA A 223 -12.15 9.51 -4.52
CA ALA A 223 -11.65 9.39 -3.15
C ALA A 223 -10.47 8.42 -3.05
N THR A 224 -10.47 7.32 -3.80
CA THR A 224 -9.34 6.37 -3.82
C THR A 224 -8.07 7.05 -4.32
N PHE A 225 -8.14 7.76 -5.45
CA PHE A 225 -6.99 8.47 -6.00
C PHE A 225 -6.55 9.63 -5.12
N PHE A 226 -7.49 10.37 -4.52
CA PHE A 226 -7.17 11.43 -3.55
C PHE A 226 -6.44 10.86 -2.33
N SER A 227 -6.97 9.77 -1.76
CA SER A 227 -6.34 9.07 -0.64
C SER A 227 -4.93 8.64 -1.01
N MET A 228 -4.75 8.05 -2.20
CA MET A 228 -3.45 7.61 -2.68
C MET A 228 -2.45 8.74 -2.92
N PHE A 229 -2.92 9.83 -3.51
CA PHE A 229 -2.14 11.03 -3.75
C PHE A 229 -1.63 11.61 -2.44
N THR A 230 -2.51 11.78 -1.44
CA THR A 230 -2.17 12.42 -0.18
C THR A 230 -1.12 11.62 0.59
N TRP A 231 -1.28 10.30 0.73
CA TRP A 231 -0.27 9.50 1.44
C TRP A 231 1.05 9.42 0.67
N ALA A 232 1.03 9.31 -0.66
CA ALA A 232 2.25 9.30 -1.46
C ALA A 232 2.99 10.65 -1.37
N LEU A 233 2.27 11.77 -1.39
CA LEU A 233 2.83 13.11 -1.20
C LEU A 233 3.51 13.23 0.16
N ILE A 234 2.85 12.76 1.22
CA ILE A 234 3.42 12.71 2.57
C ILE A 234 4.74 11.91 2.59
N LYS A 235 4.80 10.76 1.92
CA LYS A 235 6.04 9.96 1.82
C LYS A 235 7.13 10.69 1.02
N VAL A 236 6.80 11.41 -0.05
CA VAL A 236 7.76 12.27 -0.78
C VAL A 236 8.35 13.33 0.15
N ILE A 237 7.50 14.06 0.88
CA ILE A 237 7.95 15.12 1.79
C ILE A 237 8.88 14.53 2.85
N ARG A 238 8.48 13.42 3.48
CA ARG A 238 9.31 12.74 4.50
C ARG A 238 10.66 12.30 3.94
N SER A 239 10.67 11.64 2.77
CA SER A 239 11.93 11.20 2.15
C SER A 239 12.82 12.37 1.76
N SER A 240 12.24 13.48 1.28
CA SER A 240 12.98 14.69 0.92
C SER A 240 13.60 15.35 2.15
N ASN A 241 12.86 15.35 3.26
CA ASN A 241 13.32 15.88 4.53
C ASN A 241 14.49 15.08 5.12
N ASN A 242 14.44 13.75 5.03
CA ASN A 242 15.58 12.89 5.40
C ASN A 242 16.80 13.20 4.54
N LEU A 243 16.63 13.38 3.22
CA LEU A 243 17.71 13.74 2.31
C LEU A 243 18.34 15.11 2.63
N ALA A 244 17.55 16.05 3.13
CA ALA A 244 18.01 17.37 3.54
C ALA A 244 18.71 17.39 4.92
N TYR A 245 18.87 16.23 5.58
CA TYR A 245 19.41 16.13 6.94
C TYR A 245 18.71 17.02 7.96
N ASN A 246 17.42 17.30 7.77
CA ASN A 246 16.63 18.16 8.64
C ASN A 246 15.61 17.30 9.41
N PRO A 247 16.01 16.49 10.41
CA PRO A 247 15.11 15.56 11.05
C PRO A 247 13.90 16.29 11.63
N TRP A 248 12.71 15.74 11.39
CA TRP A 248 11.50 16.27 12.01
C TRP A 248 11.56 16.12 13.52
N THR A 249 10.85 17.02 14.22
CA THR A 249 10.56 16.79 15.63
C THR A 249 9.77 15.49 15.79
N THR A 250 9.93 14.85 16.93
CA THR A 250 9.28 13.57 17.23
C THR A 250 7.76 13.65 17.09
N GLU A 251 7.15 14.77 17.47
CA GLU A 251 5.71 15.02 17.37
C GLU A 251 5.26 15.10 15.90
N ALA A 252 6.00 15.81 15.06
CA ALA A 252 5.72 15.91 13.64
C ALA A 252 5.86 14.55 12.94
N TYR A 253 6.89 13.78 13.31
CA TYR A 253 7.07 12.42 12.82
C TYR A 253 5.88 11.51 13.16
N VAL A 254 5.43 11.53 14.42
CA VAL A 254 4.26 10.77 14.87
C VAL A 254 3.03 11.19 14.08
N ALA A 255 2.71 12.49 14.02
CA ALA A 255 1.53 12.99 13.32
C ALA A 255 1.49 12.56 11.86
N VAL A 256 2.65 12.62 11.18
CA VAL A 256 2.76 12.22 9.78
C VAL A 256 2.60 10.71 9.60
N GLU A 257 3.12 9.89 10.51
CA GLU A 257 2.94 8.43 10.44
C GLU A 257 1.46 8.06 10.55
N TRP A 258 0.73 8.68 11.48
CA TRP A 258 -0.72 8.52 11.62
C TRP A 258 -1.46 8.94 10.35
N LEU A 259 -1.16 10.14 9.82
CA LEU A 259 -1.84 10.66 8.64
C LEU A 259 -1.60 9.77 7.42
N SER A 260 -0.35 9.38 7.18
CA SER A 260 0.01 8.45 6.10
C SER A 260 -0.72 7.12 6.23
N SER A 261 -0.77 6.56 7.44
CA SER A 261 -1.43 5.27 7.71
C SER A 261 -2.93 5.36 7.44
N ILE A 262 -3.60 6.41 7.91
CA ILE A 262 -5.05 6.59 7.70
C ILE A 262 -5.39 6.64 6.21
N PHE A 263 -4.68 7.44 5.42
CA PHE A 263 -4.92 7.53 3.98
C PHE A 263 -4.54 6.25 3.22
N GLN A 264 -3.57 5.49 3.70
CA GLN A 264 -3.25 4.20 3.12
C GLN A 264 -4.37 3.17 3.42
N VAL A 265 -4.87 3.06 4.67
CA VAL A 265 -6.04 2.21 5.00
C VAL A 265 -7.25 2.62 4.19
N ALA A 266 -7.55 3.92 4.16
CA ALA A 266 -8.70 4.45 3.45
C ALA A 266 -8.67 4.05 1.97
N SER A 267 -7.49 4.01 1.33
CA SER A 267 -7.37 3.54 -0.05
C SER A 267 -7.82 2.08 -0.23
N TYR A 268 -7.43 1.17 0.68
CA TYR A 268 -7.88 -0.23 0.65
C TYR A 268 -9.39 -0.36 0.85
N ILE A 269 -9.96 0.38 1.80
CA ILE A 269 -11.41 0.38 2.07
C ILE A 269 -12.16 0.93 0.85
N LEU A 270 -11.70 2.03 0.26
CA LEU A 270 -12.34 2.65 -0.90
C LEU A 270 -12.27 1.75 -2.15
N ILE A 271 -11.22 0.94 -2.32
CA ILE A 271 -11.16 -0.09 -3.36
C ILE A 271 -12.25 -1.15 -3.15
N LEU A 272 -12.43 -1.65 -1.91
CA LEU A 272 -13.51 -2.59 -1.58
C LEU A 272 -14.90 -1.98 -1.82
N LEU A 273 -15.09 -0.71 -1.48
CA LEU A 273 -16.35 0.00 -1.72
C LEU A 273 -16.61 0.23 -3.20
N THR A 274 -15.57 0.58 -3.97
CA THR A 274 -15.65 0.74 -5.43
C THR A 274 -16.14 -0.56 -6.09
N ALA A 275 -15.66 -1.71 -5.63
CA ALA A 275 -16.07 -3.01 -6.12
C ALA A 275 -17.52 -3.38 -5.78
N ARG A 276 -18.09 -2.80 -4.71
CA ARG A 276 -19.47 -3.05 -4.28
C ARG A 276 -20.49 -2.32 -5.14
N VAL A 277 -20.11 -1.23 -5.80
CA VAL A 277 -21.06 -0.41 -6.58
C VAL A 277 -21.56 -1.21 -7.78
N LYS A 278 -22.80 -1.70 -7.67
CA LYS A 278 -23.50 -2.36 -8.78
C LYS A 278 -23.67 -1.37 -9.93
N VAL A 279 -23.37 -1.83 -11.13
CA VAL A 279 -23.70 -1.09 -12.34
C VAL A 279 -25.16 -1.33 -12.61
N GLN A 280 -25.92 -0.24 -12.72
CA GLN A 280 -27.29 -0.35 -13.19
C GLN A 280 -27.21 -0.58 -14.70
N GLU A 281 -27.63 -1.76 -15.15
CA GLU A 281 -27.71 -2.04 -16.58
C GLU A 281 -28.72 -1.06 -17.21
N PRO A 282 -28.39 -0.47 -18.37
CA PRO A 282 -29.31 0.46 -19.03
C PRO A 282 -30.59 -0.31 -19.39
N ALA A 283 -31.71 0.07 -18.77
CA ALA A 283 -33.02 -0.57 -18.91
C ALA A 283 -33.55 -0.66 -20.35
N LEU A 284 -32.90 0.03 -21.31
CA LEU A 284 -33.23 0.00 -22.73
C LEU A 284 -32.85 -1.32 -23.43
N ILE A 285 -31.86 -2.06 -22.93
CA ILE A 285 -31.46 -3.33 -23.58
C ILE A 285 -32.44 -4.46 -23.24
N VAL A 286 -33.00 -4.47 -22.01
CA VAL A 286 -33.99 -5.48 -21.59
C VAL A 286 -35.26 -5.40 -22.43
N LYS A 287 -35.76 -4.18 -22.71
CA LYS A 287 -36.96 -4.00 -23.54
C LYS A 287 -36.80 -4.47 -24.97
N ASN A 288 -35.62 -4.29 -25.56
CA ASN A 288 -35.37 -4.74 -26.94
C ASN A 288 -35.23 -6.27 -27.01
N HIS A 289 -34.64 -6.89 -25.98
CA HIS A 289 -34.56 -8.36 -25.93
C HIS A 289 -35.94 -9.02 -25.70
N GLU A 290 -36.80 -8.39 -24.90
CA GLU A 290 -38.19 -8.83 -24.71
C GLU A 290 -39.01 -8.66 -26.01
N ALA A 291 -38.80 -7.56 -26.75
CA ALA A 291 -39.47 -7.34 -28.04
C ALA A 291 -39.01 -8.32 -29.13
N ASP A 292 -37.70 -8.62 -29.21
CA ASP A 292 -37.18 -9.61 -30.17
C ASP A 292 -37.63 -11.04 -29.82
N GLN A 293 -37.77 -11.37 -28.52
CA GLN A 293 -38.34 -12.66 -28.11
C GLN A 293 -39.83 -12.75 -28.44
N GLN A 294 -40.59 -11.65 -28.35
CA GLN A 294 -42.01 -11.64 -28.75
C GLN A 294 -42.18 -11.86 -30.27
N HIS A 295 -41.26 -11.38 -31.10
CA HIS A 295 -41.32 -11.60 -32.54
C HIS A 295 -40.92 -13.01 -33.00
N GLN A 296 -40.22 -13.80 -32.19
CA GLN A 296 -39.88 -15.18 -32.53
C GLN A 296 -41.00 -16.19 -32.26
N HIS A 297 -42.11 -15.76 -31.64
CA HIS A 297 -43.25 -16.61 -31.30
C HIS A 297 -44.51 -16.35 -32.13
N LEU A 298 -44.41 -15.53 -33.19
CA LEU A 298 -45.46 -15.28 -34.19
C LEU A 298 -45.04 -15.89 -35.53
#